data_AF-A0AA96RJV8-F1
#
_entry.id   AF-A0AA96RJV8-F1
#
_cell.length_a   1.000
_cell.length_b   1.000
_cell.length_c   1.000
_cell.angle_alpha   90.00
_cell.angle_beta   90.00
_cell.angle_gamma   90.00
#
_symmetry.space_group_name_H-M   'P 1'
#
loop_
_entity.id
_entity.type
_entity.pdbx_description
1 polymer ?
#
loop_
_entity_poly.entity_id
_entity_poly.type
_entity_poly.pdbx_seq_one_letter_code
_entity_poly.pdbx_strand_id
1 'polypeptide(L)'
;MISVPSLESLIEIVSKNNFENNLDVNPIEGFEVFNQETESGFIATITKDFSLISIDLYKPKLKNVVETLKSVLELYCLPTTYLYRDIEDFNIRHTEIITEYDEYWVHYRDFEEEEDLVLIRYRRFVEE
;
A
#
# COMPACT_ATOMS: atom_id res chain seq x y z
N MET A 1 2.27 5.79 16.69
CA MET A 1 1.14 4.91 17.09
C MET A 1 0.29 4.70 15.85
N ILE A 2 0.07 3.45 15.43
CA ILE A 2 -0.77 3.15 14.26
C ILE A 2 -2.23 3.37 14.65
N SER A 3 -2.95 4.15 13.84
CA SER A 3 -4.39 4.32 13.96
C SER A 3 -5.06 3.32 13.03
N VAL A 4 -6.07 2.59 13.48
CA VAL A 4 -6.84 1.72 12.58
C VAL A 4 -8.05 2.51 12.09
N PRO A 5 -8.18 2.78 10.77
CA PRO A 5 -9.35 3.46 10.24
C PRO A 5 -10.62 2.60 10.32
N SER A 6 -11.78 3.26 10.37
CA SER A 6 -13.05 2.57 10.19
C SER A 6 -13.25 2.15 8.74
N LEU A 7 -14.12 1.15 8.53
CA LEU A 7 -14.51 0.73 7.20
C LEU A 7 -15.15 1.88 6.39
N GLU A 8 -15.97 2.73 7.03
CA GLU A 8 -16.58 3.87 6.33
C GLU A 8 -15.55 4.86 5.80
N SER A 9 -14.50 5.15 6.60
CA SER A 9 -13.43 6.06 6.18
C SER A 9 -12.66 5.52 4.97
N LEU A 10 -12.41 4.20 4.95
CA LEU A 10 -11.75 3.55 3.82
C LEU A 10 -12.64 3.60 2.56
N ILE A 11 -13.93 3.28 2.69
CA ILE A 11 -14.88 3.33 1.57
C ILE A 11 -14.94 4.75 0.98
N GLU A 12 -14.96 5.78 1.82
CA GLU A 12 -15.02 7.17 1.37
C GLU A 12 -13.79 7.56 0.51
N ILE A 13 -12.58 7.19 0.92
CA ILE A 13 -11.36 7.49 0.17
C ILE A 13 -11.28 6.71 -1.14
N VAL A 14 -11.62 5.43 -1.09
CA VAL A 14 -11.51 4.50 -2.21
C VAL A 14 -12.52 4.87 -3.32
N SER A 15 -13.76 5.17 -2.93
CA SER A 15 -14.83 5.56 -3.87
C SER A 15 -14.57 6.89 -4.59
N LYS A 16 -13.83 7.84 -3.97
CA LYS A 16 -13.45 9.12 -4.60
C LYS A 16 -12.53 8.95 -5.82
N ASN A 17 -11.87 7.79 -5.94
CA ASN A 17 -10.88 7.51 -6.99
C ASN A 17 -11.34 6.43 -7.97
N ASN A 18 -12.66 6.17 -8.04
CA ASN A 18 -13.27 5.13 -8.88
C ASN A 18 -12.75 3.72 -8.59
N PHE A 19 -12.41 3.43 -7.33
CA PHE A 19 -12.11 2.08 -6.91
C PHE A 19 -13.27 1.50 -6.10
N GLU A 20 -13.35 0.17 -6.10
CA GLU A 20 -14.23 -0.63 -5.26
C GLU A 20 -13.40 -1.23 -4.12
N ASN A 21 -13.98 -1.34 -2.93
CA ASN A 21 -13.36 -1.99 -1.78
C ASN A 21 -13.98 -3.37 -1.58
N ASN A 22 -13.17 -4.38 -1.27
CA ASN A 22 -13.66 -5.66 -0.81
C ASN A 22 -14.20 -5.54 0.63
N LEU A 23 -15.52 -5.51 0.75
CA LEU A 23 -16.22 -5.36 2.04
C LEU A 23 -16.07 -6.57 2.97
N ASP A 24 -15.56 -7.70 2.47
CA ASP A 24 -15.35 -8.91 3.27
C ASP A 24 -14.04 -8.86 4.08
N VAL A 25 -13.22 -7.82 3.91
CA VAL A 25 -11.95 -7.67 4.61
C VAL A 25 -12.07 -6.70 5.79
N ASN A 26 -11.70 -7.17 6.98
CA ASN A 26 -11.66 -6.35 8.18
C ASN A 26 -10.45 -5.38 8.13
N PRO A 27 -10.62 -4.05 8.27
CA PRO A 27 -9.53 -3.07 8.28
C PRO A 27 -8.41 -3.31 9.30
N ILE A 28 -8.67 -4.13 10.32
CA ILE A 28 -7.66 -4.60 11.29
C ILE A 28 -6.72 -5.64 10.68
N GLU A 29 -7.24 -6.48 9.80
CA GLU A 29 -6.52 -7.61 9.18
C GLU A 29 -5.98 -7.25 7.79
N GLY A 30 -6.62 -6.31 7.09
CA GLY A 30 -6.24 -5.88 5.76
C GLY A 30 -7.29 -5.03 5.07
N PHE A 31 -7.06 -4.76 3.79
CA PHE A 31 -8.05 -4.17 2.88
C PHE A 31 -7.68 -4.54 1.45
N GLU A 32 -8.68 -4.62 0.57
CA GLU A 32 -8.46 -4.86 -0.86
C GLU A 32 -9.24 -3.83 -1.65
N VAL A 33 -8.57 -3.27 -2.64
CA VAL A 33 -9.07 -2.18 -3.46
C VAL A 33 -8.83 -2.50 -4.93
N PHE A 34 -9.84 -2.39 -5.76
CA PHE A 34 -9.75 -2.75 -7.18
C PHE A 34 -10.57 -1.83 -8.07
N ASN A 35 -10.05 -1.52 -9.25
CA ASN A 35 -10.75 -0.83 -10.32
C ASN A 35 -10.85 -1.79 -11.50
N GLN A 36 -12.08 -2.14 -11.89
CA GLN A 36 -12.35 -3.10 -12.95
C GLN A 36 -12.03 -2.56 -14.35
N GLU A 37 -12.18 -1.26 -14.59
CA GLU A 37 -11.95 -0.64 -15.90
C GLU A 37 -10.47 -0.62 -16.25
N THR A 38 -9.62 -0.32 -15.27
CA THR A 38 -8.17 -0.23 -15.46
C THR A 38 -7.45 -1.51 -15.03
N GLU A 39 -8.15 -2.46 -14.40
CA GLU A 39 -7.59 -3.66 -13.75
C GLU A 39 -6.40 -3.29 -12.84
N SER A 40 -6.61 -2.33 -11.96
CA SER A 40 -5.58 -1.78 -11.09
C SER A 40 -6.07 -1.68 -9.66
N GLY A 41 -5.18 -1.58 -8.69
CA GLY A 41 -5.60 -1.56 -7.30
C GLY A 41 -4.49 -1.95 -6.34
N PHE A 42 -4.86 -2.40 -5.16
CA PHE A 42 -3.94 -2.97 -4.20
C PHE A 42 -4.61 -3.84 -3.15
N ILE A 43 -3.86 -4.80 -2.63
CA ILE A 43 -4.26 -5.65 -1.50
C ILE A 43 -3.28 -5.42 -0.36
N ALA A 44 -3.79 -5.12 0.82
CA ALA A 44 -3.02 -4.97 2.03
C ALA A 44 -3.34 -6.07 3.05
N THR A 45 -2.30 -6.61 3.67
CA THR A 45 -2.38 -7.56 4.80
C THR A 45 -1.60 -7.02 5.98
N ILE A 46 -2.15 -7.20 7.18
CA ILE A 46 -1.65 -6.61 8.42
C ILE A 46 -1.43 -7.71 9.46
N THR A 47 -0.25 -7.72 10.11
CA THR A 47 0.00 -8.66 11.22
C THR A 47 -0.79 -8.25 12.47
N LYS A 48 -1.16 -9.24 13.30
CA LYS A 48 -1.99 -9.00 14.51
C LYS A 48 -1.37 -8.02 15.52
N ASP A 49 -0.05 -7.94 15.55
CA ASP A 49 0.73 -7.04 16.39
C ASP A 49 0.98 -5.67 15.75
N PHE A 50 0.47 -5.44 14.53
CA PHE A 50 0.70 -4.26 13.69
C PHE A 50 2.18 -3.96 13.45
N SER A 51 3.04 -4.98 13.55
CA SER A 51 4.47 -4.83 13.28
C SER A 51 4.77 -4.83 11.78
N LEU A 52 3.90 -5.39 10.94
CA LEU A 52 4.05 -5.44 9.49
C LEU A 52 2.73 -5.19 8.77
N ILE A 53 2.80 -4.34 7.74
CA ILE A 53 1.76 -4.12 6.73
C ILE A 53 2.38 -4.42 5.37
N SER A 54 1.83 -5.37 4.62
CA SER A 54 2.30 -5.80 3.31
C SER A 54 1.25 -5.45 2.26
N ILE A 55 1.63 -4.73 1.21
CA ILE A 55 0.73 -4.15 0.22
C ILE A 55 1.19 -4.55 -1.17
N ASP A 56 0.39 -5.36 -1.86
CA ASP A 56 0.60 -5.71 -3.26
C ASP A 56 -0.14 -4.69 -4.12
N LEU A 57 0.57 -3.93 -4.95
CA LEU A 57 0.04 -2.94 -5.89
C LEU A 57 -0.07 -3.51 -7.29
N TYR A 58 -1.21 -3.28 -7.93
CA TYR A 58 -1.48 -3.62 -9.32
C TYR A 58 -1.54 -2.36 -10.17
N LYS A 59 -0.71 -2.30 -11.21
CA LYS A 59 -0.55 -1.14 -12.11
C LYS A 59 -0.19 0.15 -11.37
N PRO A 60 0.88 0.17 -10.55
CA PRO A 60 1.28 1.32 -9.74
C PRO A 60 1.71 2.55 -10.55
N LYS A 61 1.90 2.41 -11.87
CA LYS A 61 2.11 3.54 -12.79
C LYS A 61 0.89 4.45 -12.91
N LEU A 62 -0.30 3.96 -12.58
CA LEU A 62 -1.51 4.75 -12.60
C LEU A 62 -1.56 5.67 -11.39
N LYS A 63 -1.60 6.98 -11.66
CA LYS A 63 -1.55 8.02 -10.63
C LYS A 63 -2.63 7.87 -9.55
N ASN A 64 -3.84 7.47 -9.93
CA ASN A 64 -4.95 7.27 -9.00
C ASN A 64 -4.69 6.10 -8.02
N VAL A 65 -3.96 5.05 -8.42
CA VAL A 65 -3.57 3.95 -7.51
C VAL A 65 -2.69 4.50 -6.39
N VAL A 66 -1.65 5.27 -6.73
CA VAL A 66 -0.71 5.83 -5.76
C VAL A 66 -1.36 6.91 -4.88
N GLU A 67 -2.21 7.75 -5.44
CA GLU A 67 -2.98 8.76 -4.69
C GLU A 67 -3.92 8.12 -3.67
N THR A 68 -4.62 7.05 -4.07
CA THR A 68 -5.52 6.31 -3.19
C THR A 68 -4.74 5.59 -2.08
N LEU A 69 -3.66 4.90 -2.43
CA LEU A 69 -2.79 4.24 -1.46
C LEU A 69 -2.24 5.24 -0.44
N LYS A 70 -1.70 6.37 -0.90
CA LYS A 70 -1.21 7.43 -0.01
C LYS A 70 -2.27 7.86 1.00
N SER A 71 -3.48 8.13 0.52
CA SER A 71 -4.59 8.57 1.36
C SER A 71 -4.98 7.52 2.40
N VAL A 72 -4.94 6.23 2.03
CA VAL A 72 -5.18 5.11 2.95
C VAL A 72 -4.07 5.02 4.01
N LEU A 73 -2.80 5.07 3.60
CA LEU A 73 -1.65 5.02 4.52
C LEU A 73 -1.67 6.18 5.52
N GLU A 74 -2.06 7.38 5.10
CA GLU A 74 -2.22 8.55 5.97
C GLU A 74 -3.29 8.29 7.05
N LEU A 75 -4.38 7.57 6.76
CA LEU A 75 -5.36 7.16 7.78
C LEU A 75 -4.76 6.20 8.81
N TYR A 76 -3.86 5.31 8.39
CA TYR A 76 -3.12 4.44 9.30
C TYR A 76 -2.04 5.16 10.12
N CYS A 77 -1.89 6.48 9.92
CA CYS A 77 -0.78 7.29 10.43
C CYS A 77 0.58 6.75 9.97
N LEU A 78 0.64 6.18 8.77
CA LEU A 78 1.85 5.68 8.17
C LEU A 78 2.51 6.75 7.29
N PRO A 79 3.84 6.80 7.29
CA PRO A 79 4.59 7.78 6.52
C PRO A 79 4.59 7.47 5.01
N THR A 80 4.29 8.50 4.22
CA THR A 80 4.14 8.41 2.75
C THR A 80 5.05 9.37 1.98
N THR A 81 5.96 10.08 2.67
CA THR A 81 6.77 11.18 2.10
C THR A 81 7.53 10.77 0.84
N TYR A 82 8.02 9.53 0.80
CA TYR A 82 8.85 9.02 -0.30
C TYR A 82 8.11 8.03 -1.20
N LEU A 83 6.84 7.72 -0.94
CA LEU A 83 6.08 6.69 -1.65
C LEU A 83 6.11 6.87 -3.18
N TYR A 84 5.84 8.08 -3.66
CA TYR A 84 5.88 8.39 -5.10
C TYR A 84 7.27 8.16 -5.69
N ARG A 85 8.30 8.68 -5.02
CA ARG A 85 9.67 8.61 -5.48
C ARG A 85 10.13 7.17 -5.54
N ASP A 86 9.82 6.38 -4.53
CA ASP A 86 10.28 5.00 -4.47
C ASP A 86 9.61 4.13 -5.54
N ILE A 87 8.30 4.32 -5.78
CA ILE A 87 7.57 3.66 -6.88
C ILE A 87 8.12 4.11 -8.25
N GLU A 88 8.44 5.39 -8.41
CA GLU A 88 9.08 5.93 -9.63
C GLU A 88 10.50 5.40 -9.84
N ASP A 89 11.34 5.41 -8.81
CA ASP A 89 12.72 4.90 -8.85
C ASP A 89 12.73 3.38 -9.13
N PHE A 90 11.76 2.65 -8.58
CA PHE A 90 11.54 1.23 -8.88
C PHE A 90 11.22 0.98 -10.36
N ASN A 91 10.28 1.76 -10.94
CA ASN A 91 9.87 1.66 -12.34
C ASN A 91 11.02 1.81 -13.35
N ILE A 92 12.15 2.39 -12.93
CA ILE A 92 13.33 2.61 -13.77
C ILE A 92 14.34 1.47 -13.61
N ARG A 93 14.45 0.87 -12.42
CA ARG A 93 15.58 0.03 -12.04
C ARG A 93 15.30 -1.47 -12.09
N HIS A 94 14.03 -1.90 -12.08
CA HIS A 94 13.63 -3.33 -12.07
C HIS A 94 14.45 -4.18 -11.08
N THR A 95 14.74 -3.61 -9.91
CA THR A 95 15.52 -4.24 -8.85
C THR A 95 14.82 -4.04 -7.52
N GLU A 96 15.04 -4.97 -6.60
CA GLU A 96 14.68 -4.82 -5.20
C GLU A 96 15.27 -3.54 -4.60
N ILE A 97 14.42 -2.67 -4.07
CA ILE A 97 14.82 -1.46 -3.33
C ILE A 97 14.38 -1.65 -1.88
N ILE A 98 15.37 -1.61 -0.97
CA ILE A 98 15.13 -1.55 0.47
C ILE A 98 15.53 -0.16 0.95
N THR A 99 14.57 0.59 1.47
CA THR A 99 14.83 1.88 2.10
C THR A 99 14.55 1.76 3.59
N GLU A 100 15.55 2.02 4.42
CA GLU A 100 15.43 2.06 5.87
C GLU A 100 15.14 3.50 6.32
N TYR A 101 14.04 3.69 7.03
CA TYR A 101 13.69 4.92 7.74
C TYR A 101 13.77 4.67 9.25
N ASP A 102 13.60 5.71 10.06
CA ASP A 102 13.73 5.62 11.52
C ASP A 102 12.69 4.68 12.17
N GLU A 103 11.50 4.56 11.58
CA GLU A 103 10.39 3.78 12.16
C GLU A 103 10.00 2.55 11.33
N TYR A 104 10.47 2.45 10.08
CA TYR A 104 10.08 1.40 9.15
C TYR A 104 11.10 1.21 8.02
N TRP A 105 11.17 0.01 7.46
CA TRP A 105 11.78 -0.19 6.14
C TRP A 105 10.69 -0.39 5.10
N VAL A 106 10.94 0.10 3.89
CA VAL A 106 10.09 -0.11 2.72
C VAL A 106 10.82 -0.99 1.72
N HIS A 107 10.17 -2.08 1.35
CA HIS A 107 10.67 -3.04 0.38
C HIS A 107 9.82 -3.00 -0.87
N TYR A 108 10.42 -2.63 -2.01
CA TYR A 108 9.80 -2.67 -3.33
C TYR A 108 10.35 -3.86 -4.13
N ARG A 109 9.48 -4.76 -4.59
CA ARG A 109 9.87 -5.95 -5.37
C ARG A 109 9.11 -6.03 -6.69
N ASP A 110 9.87 -6.29 -7.76
CA ASP A 110 9.36 -6.68 -9.08
C ASP A 110 9.14 -8.18 -9.13
N PHE A 111 8.09 -8.59 -9.81
CA PHE A 111 7.88 -9.97 -10.20
C PHE A 111 8.21 -10.02 -11.70
N GLU A 112 9.42 -10.47 -12.06
CA GLU A 112 9.89 -10.51 -13.47
C GLU A 112 8.92 -11.23 -14.43
N GLU A 113 7.99 -12.05 -13.90
CA GLU A 113 6.96 -12.78 -14.63
C GLU A 113 5.55 -12.14 -14.58
N GLU A 114 5.32 -11.16 -13.71
CA GLU A 114 4.02 -10.46 -13.55
C GLU A 114 4.19 -8.97 -13.88
N GLU A 115 3.78 -8.57 -15.09
CA GLU A 115 3.87 -7.19 -15.53
C GLU A 115 3.13 -6.25 -14.57
N ASP A 116 3.84 -5.24 -14.06
CA ASP A 116 3.27 -4.09 -13.35
C ASP A 116 2.70 -4.41 -11.95
N LEU A 117 3.31 -5.35 -11.23
CA LEU A 117 3.05 -5.61 -9.81
C LEU A 117 4.20 -5.09 -8.93
N VAL A 118 3.86 -4.38 -7.86
CA VAL A 118 4.82 -3.92 -6.85
C VAL A 118 4.37 -4.33 -5.47
N LEU A 119 5.22 -5.09 -4.76
CA LEU A 119 5.03 -5.32 -3.34
C LEU A 119 5.65 -4.17 -2.55
N ILE A 120 4.94 -3.63 -1.56
CA ILE A 120 5.41 -2.65 -0.56
C ILE A 120 5.25 -3.27 0.84
N ARG A 121 6.30 -3.27 1.65
CA ARG A 121 6.21 -3.68 3.05
C ARG A 121 6.54 -2.52 3.98
N TYR A 122 5.67 -2.22 4.95
CA TYR A 122 5.96 -1.33 6.07
C TYR A 122 6.15 -2.19 7.32
N ARG A 123 7.35 -2.18 7.89
CA ARG A 123 7.62 -2.93 9.12
C ARG A 123 8.11 -2.02 10.23
N ARG A 124 7.37 -1.94 11.32
CA ARG A 124 7.73 -1.16 12.51
C ARG A 124 8.96 -1.76 13.20
N PHE A 125 9.88 -0.91 13.68
CA PHE A 125 10.87 -1.37 14.65
C PHE A 125 10.17 -1.74 15.96
N VAL A 126 10.38 -2.98 16.40
CA VAL A 126 9.97 -3.41 17.73
C VAL A 126 11.08 -2.92 18.66
N GLU A 127 10.82 -1.88 19.45
CA GLU A 127 11.72 -1.52 20.56
C GLU A 127 11.74 -2.69 21.54
N GLU A 128 12.93 -3.24 21.81
CA GLU A 128 13.18 -4.28 22.82
C GLU A 128 13.06 -3.74 24.25
#